data_AF-A0A164FVT5-F1
#
_entry.id   AF-A0A164FVT5-F1
#
_cell.length_a   1.000
_cell.length_b   1.000
_cell.length_c   1.000
_cell.angle_alpha   90.00
_cell.angle_beta   90.00
_cell.angle_gamma   90.00
#
_symmetry.space_group_name_H-M   'P 1'
#
loop_
_entity.id
_entity.type
_entity.pdbx_description
1 polymer ?
#
loop_
_entity_poly.entity_id
_entity_poly.type
_entity_poly.pdbx_seq_one_letter_code
_entity_poly.pdbx_strand_id
1 'polypeptide(L)' 'MYALLEAEFPKWWMPDDILFVNEIPKTSVGKFLKRALRDQLKTYMVEQK' A
#
# COMPACT_ATOMS: atom_id res chain seq x y z
N MET A 1 5.22 12.18 9.06
CA MET A 1 5.28 10.77 8.61
C MET A 1 6.45 10.56 7.65
N TYR A 2 6.51 11.27 6.52
CA TYR A 2 7.60 11.15 5.53
C TYR A 2 9.02 11.37 6.10
N ALA A 3 9.21 12.34 7.00
CA ALA A 3 10.52 12.62 7.61
C ALA A 3 11.13 11.45 8.41
N LEU A 4 10.31 10.53 8.95
CA LEU A 4 10.82 9.33 9.63
C LEU A 4 11.33 8.29 8.62
N LEU A 5 10.59 8.10 7.53
CA LEU A 5 10.94 7.17 6.46
C LEU A 5 12.20 7.63 5.69
N GLU A 6 12.38 8.94 5.49
CA GLU A 6 13.58 9.48 4.83
C GLU A 6 14.85 9.37 5.69
N ALA A 7 14.71 9.36 7.01
CA ALA A 7 15.83 9.18 7.93
C ALA A 7 16.29 7.72 8.00
N GLU A 8 15.37 6.77 7.89
CA GLU A 8 15.67 5.33 8.01
C GLU A 8 15.91 4.64 6.66
N PHE A 9 15.41 5.19 5.55
CA PHE A 9 15.47 4.56 4.23
C PHE A 9 16.00 5.49 3.13
N PRO A 10 16.76 4.95 2.16
CA PRO A 10 17.18 5.70 0.99
C PRO A 10 16.00 6.14 0.11
N LYS A 11 16.15 7.26 -0.61
CA LYS A 11 15.10 7.86 -1.45
C LYS A 11 14.50 6.89 -2.48
N TRP A 12 15.28 5.99 -3.06
CA TRP A 12 14.81 5.03 -4.07
C TRP A 12 13.93 3.90 -3.50
N TRP A 13 13.81 3.81 -2.18
CA TRP A 13 12.91 2.87 -1.49
C TRP A 13 11.61 3.53 -1.02
N MET A 14 11.51 4.84 -1.17
CA MET A 14 10.31 5.56 -0.78
C MET A 14 9.15 5.18 -1.73
N PRO A 15 7.97 4.82 -1.21
CA PRO A 15 6.81 4.56 -2.04
C PRO A 15 6.36 5.85 -2.74
N ASP A 16 5.92 5.72 -3.99
CA ASP A 16 5.36 6.85 -4.76
C ASP A 16 4.03 7.36 -4.17
N ASP A 17 3.24 6.45 -3.60
CA ASP A 17 1.94 6.75 -2.98
C ASP A 17 1.73 5.99 -1.67
N ILE A 18 1.08 6.65 -0.71
CA ILE A 18 0.66 6.06 0.57
C ILE A 18 -0.85 6.14 0.68
N LEU A 19 -1.50 4.97 0.69
CA LEU A 19 -2.94 4.86 0.82
C LEU A 19 -3.33 4.34 2.20
N PHE A 20 -4.31 5.00 2.81
CA PHE A 20 -4.96 4.54 4.03
C PHE A 20 -6.25 3.83 3.67
N VAL A 21 -6.35 2.57 4.10
CA VAL A 21 -7.53 1.73 3.90
C VAL A 21 -8.11 1.35 5.26
N ASN A 22 -9.44 1.21 5.33
CA ASN A 22 -10.10 0.82 6.57
C ASN A 22 -9.76 -0.63 6.98
N GLU A 23 -9.53 -1.51 6.00
CA GLU A 23 -9.18 -2.90 6.27
C GLU A 23 -8.24 -3.45 5.19
N ILE A 24 -7.31 -4.33 5.60
CA ILE A 24 -6.44 -5.06 4.69
C ILE A 24 -6.97 -6.50 4.56
N PRO A 25 -7.24 -6.99 3.34
CA PRO A 25 -7.76 -8.34 3.15
C PRO A 25 -6.77 -9.39 3.67
N LYS A 26 -7.29 -10.31 4.47
CA LYS A 26 -6.54 -11.42 5.07
C LYS A 26 -7.05 -12.76 4.55
N THR A 27 -6.15 -13.74 4.55
CA THR A 27 -6.47 -15.16 4.32
C THR A 27 -7.16 -15.76 5.54
N SER A 28 -7.71 -16.95 5.40
CA SER A 28 -8.37 -17.71 6.48
C SER A 28 -7.47 -17.97 7.70
N VAL A 29 -6.14 -17.88 7.53
CA VAL A 29 -5.13 -18.01 8.60
C VAL A 29 -4.51 -16.67 9.01
N GLY A 30 -5.13 -15.55 8.63
CA GLY A 30 -4.74 -14.19 9.02
C GLY A 30 -3.59 -13.56 8.23
N LYS A 31 -2.97 -14.28 7.27
CA LYS A 31 -1.91 -13.71 6.42
C LYS A 31 -2.48 -12.68 5.45
N PHE A 32 -1.73 -11.61 5.17
CA PHE A 32 -2.13 -10.59 4.20
C PHE A 32 -2.26 -11.15 2.79
N LEU A 33 -3.41 -10.90 2.16
CA LEU A 33 -3.69 -11.34 0.81
C LEU A 33 -3.35 -10.23 -0.20
N LYS A 34 -2.04 -10.08 -0.48
CA LYS A 34 -1.52 -9.04 -1.39
C LYS A 34 -2.09 -9.10 -2.81
N ARG A 35 -2.61 -10.25 -3.25
CA ARG A 35 -3.23 -10.38 -4.58
C ARG A 35 -4.56 -9.63 -4.62
N ALA A 36 -5.46 -9.93 -3.69
CA ALA A 36 -6.75 -9.25 -3.58
C ALA A 36 -6.58 -7.74 -3.34
N LEU A 37 -5.61 -7.35 -2.52
CA LEU A 37 -5.29 -5.93 -2.29
C LEU A 37 -4.88 -5.23 -3.60
N ARG A 38 -4.02 -5.86 -4.42
CA ARG A 38 -3.63 -5.29 -5.72
C ARG A 38 -4.80 -5.19 -6.70
N ASP A 39 -5.72 -6.16 -6.69
CA ASP A 39 -6.90 -6.12 -7.55
C ASP A 39 -7.87 -4.99 -7.13
N GLN A 40 -8.03 -4.74 -5.82
CA GLN A 40 -8.80 -3.59 -5.33
C GLN A 40 -8.16 -2.24 -5.69
N LEU A 41 -6.82 -2.15 -5.60
CA LEU A 41 -6.08 -0.92 -5.89
C LEU A 41 -5.97 -0.59 -7.38
N LYS A 42 -6.12 -1.57 -8.28
CA LYS A 42 -6.14 -1.31 -9.73
C LYS A 42 -7.24 -0.34 -10.11
N THR A 43 -8.44 -0.48 -9.53
CA THR A 43 -9.56 0.44 -9.79
C THR A 43 -9.25 1.83 -9.26
N TYR A 44 -8.68 1.92 -8.05
CA TYR A 44 -8.30 3.20 -7.43
C TYR A 44 -7.29 3.99 -8.28
N MET A 45 -6.31 3.32 -8.90
CA MET A 45 -5.33 3.97 -9.77
C MET A 45 -5.92 4.43 -11.13
N VAL A 46 -7.02 3.84 -11.58
CA VAL A 46 -7.71 4.27 -12.81
C VAL A 46 -8.58 5.51 -12.57
N GLU A 47 -9.18 5.63 -11.38
CA GLU A 47 -10.04 6.76 -11.00
C GLU A 47 -9.26 8.07 -10.76
N GLN A 48 -7.96 7.97 -10.48
CA GLN A 48 -7.06 9.12 -10.25
C GLN A 48 -6.53 9.76 -11.55
N LYS A 49 -7.05 9.35 -12.72
CA LYS A 49 -6.55 9.76 -14.04
C LYS A 49 -7.45 10.75 -14.74
#